data_AF-A0A5P8WBK0-F1
#
_entry.id   AF-A0A5P8WBK0-F1
#
_cell.length_a   1.000
_cell.length_b   1.000
_cell.length_c   1.000
_cell.angle_alpha   90.00
_cell.angle_beta   90.00
_cell.angle_gamma   90.00
#
_symmetry.space_group_name_H-M   'P 1'
#
loop_
_entity.id
_entity.type
_entity.pdbx_description
1 polymer ?
#
loop_
_entity_poly.entity_id
_entity_poly.type
_entity_poly.pdbx_seq_one_letter_code
_entity_poly.pdbx_strand_id
1 'polypeptide(L)'
;MASTVPQSPEISGYTITEQIYRSLRTTVYLAIQNDQKFPVVIKVLQQKYPTFGESVQFRNQYAIAKNLPLAGIIQPLSLEQFGNGYALVMADWGGISLETYIQQQPLDIADILGIAIQLADILHELRDFQKINYSINNDNHFQRG
;
A
#
# COMPACT_ATOMS: atom_id res chain seq x y z
N MET A 1 32.67 12.21 -18.74
CA MET A 1 31.30 11.79 -19.10
C MET A 1 30.80 10.91 -17.96
N ALA A 2 29.92 11.43 -17.10
CA ALA A 2 29.35 10.67 -15.99
C ALA A 2 28.04 10.04 -16.47
N SER A 3 28.03 8.71 -16.59
CA SER A 3 26.81 7.94 -16.76
C SER A 3 26.04 7.97 -15.45
N THR A 4 25.16 8.94 -15.28
CA THR A 4 24.28 9.01 -14.11
C THR A 4 23.24 7.90 -14.26
N VAL A 5 23.52 6.74 -13.67
CA VAL A 5 22.49 5.75 -13.35
C VAL A 5 21.41 6.51 -12.58
N PRO A 6 20.11 6.40 -12.93
CA PRO A 6 19.06 7.07 -12.17
C PRO A 6 19.21 6.68 -10.70
N GLN A 7 19.51 7.65 -9.83
CA GLN A 7 19.69 7.40 -8.40
C GLN A 7 18.35 6.92 -7.83
N SER A 8 18.24 5.62 -7.61
CA SER A 8 17.18 5.03 -6.78
C SER A 8 17.38 5.48 -5.33
N PRO A 9 16.30 5.70 -4.59
CA PRO A 9 16.40 6.11 -3.19
C PRO A 9 17.06 5.02 -2.35
N GLU A 10 17.90 5.43 -1.40
CA GLU A 10 18.46 4.53 -0.42
C GLU A 10 17.46 4.33 0.72
N ILE A 11 16.95 3.10 0.86
CA ILE A 11 16.04 2.70 1.93
C ILE A 11 16.74 1.60 2.71
N SER A 12 17.11 1.88 3.96
CA SER A 12 17.88 0.97 4.80
C SER A 12 17.25 -0.42 4.88
N GLY A 13 18.04 -1.46 4.59
CA GLY A 13 17.57 -2.85 4.61
C GLY A 13 16.89 -3.32 3.31
N TYR A 14 16.77 -2.47 2.30
CA TYR A 14 16.14 -2.82 1.02
C TYR A 14 17.01 -2.47 -0.18
N THR A 15 17.02 -3.33 -1.19
CA THR A 15 17.63 -3.07 -2.49
C THR A 15 16.53 -2.79 -3.51
N ILE A 16 16.42 -1.54 -3.99
CA ILE A 16 15.47 -1.15 -5.03
C ILE A 16 15.82 -1.84 -6.35
N THR A 17 14.86 -2.54 -6.95
CA THR A 17 15.01 -3.23 -8.23
C THR A 17 14.39 -2.44 -9.38
N GLU A 18 13.19 -1.88 -9.18
CA GLU A 18 12.45 -1.17 -10.24
C GLU A 18 11.54 -0.08 -9.66
N GLN A 19 11.30 1.00 -10.41
CA GLN A 19 10.23 1.96 -10.12
C GLN A 19 9.01 1.66 -10.98
N ILE A 20 7.96 1.10 -10.38
CA ILE A 20 6.76 0.65 -11.11
C ILE A 20 5.67 1.71 -11.23
N TYR A 21 5.69 2.75 -10.38
CA TYR A 21 4.72 3.82 -10.45
C TYR A 21 5.26 5.13 -9.88
N ARG A 22 4.86 6.24 -10.49
CA ARG A 22 5.25 7.58 -10.04
C ARG A 22 4.10 8.57 -10.23
N SER A 23 3.69 9.23 -9.16
CA SER A 23 2.71 10.34 -9.16
C SER A 23 3.32 11.61 -8.56
N LEU A 24 2.53 12.68 -8.47
CA LEU A 24 2.93 13.93 -7.79
C LEU A 24 3.16 13.75 -6.29
N ARG A 25 2.48 12.77 -5.67
CA ARG A 25 2.51 12.59 -4.20
C ARG A 25 3.36 11.40 -3.78
N THR A 26 3.38 10.34 -4.58
CA THR A 26 3.97 9.06 -4.17
C THR A 26 4.77 8.43 -5.30
N THR A 27 5.80 7.67 -4.95
CA THR A 27 6.49 6.76 -5.84
C THR A 27 6.41 5.35 -5.28
N VAL A 28 6.26 4.35 -6.15
CA VAL A 28 6.21 2.94 -5.78
C VAL A 28 7.37 2.21 -6.46
N TYR A 29 8.09 1.43 -5.67
CA TYR A 29 9.23 0.65 -6.10
C TYR A 29 9.01 -0.84 -5.82
N LEU A 30 9.52 -1.68 -6.70
CA LEU A 30 9.88 -3.06 -6.35
C LEU A 30 11.24 -3.05 -5.69
N ALA A 31 11.41 -3.88 -4.67
CA ALA A 31 12.65 -4.04 -3.95
C ALA A 31 12.80 -5.44 -3.38
N ILE A 32 14.01 -5.78 -2.95
CA ILE A 32 14.30 -7.01 -2.21
C ILE A 32 14.74 -6.61 -0.80
N GLN A 33 14.09 -7.17 0.22
CA GLN A 33 14.54 -7.03 1.60
C GLN A 33 15.87 -7.78 1.79
N ASN A 34 16.90 -7.09 2.26
CA ASN A 34 18.28 -7.58 2.22
C ASN A 34 18.50 -8.83 3.08
N ASP A 35 17.89 -8.87 4.26
CA ASP A 35 18.10 -9.93 5.25
C ASP A 35 17.43 -11.26 4.87
N GLN A 36 16.22 -11.18 4.29
CA GLN A 36 15.38 -12.35 4.01
C GLN A 36 15.29 -12.68 2.51
N LYS A 37 15.87 -11.83 1.64
CA LYS A 37 15.76 -11.92 0.18
C LYS A 37 14.31 -12.01 -0.30
N PHE A 38 13.41 -11.37 0.44
CA PHE A 38 11.98 -11.40 0.17
C PHE A 38 11.59 -10.22 -0.75
N PRO A 39 10.83 -10.46 -1.85
CA PRO A 39 10.39 -9.39 -2.73
C PRO A 39 9.30 -8.55 -2.06
N VAL A 40 9.46 -7.23 -2.15
CA VAL A 40 8.55 -6.27 -1.53
C VAL A 40 8.21 -5.12 -2.47
N VAL A 41 7.04 -4.54 -2.25
CA VAL A 41 6.61 -3.28 -2.84
C VAL A 41 6.81 -2.18 -1.80
N ILE A 42 7.53 -1.11 -2.15
CA ILE A 42 7.78 0.02 -1.26
C ILE A 42 7.13 1.27 -1.85
N LYS A 43 6.16 1.82 -1.14
CA LYS A 43 5.52 3.10 -1.47
C LYS A 43 6.10 4.21 -0.60
N VAL A 44 6.59 5.28 -1.21
CA VAL A 44 7.16 6.44 -0.52
C VAL A 44 6.45 7.73 -0.92
N LEU A 45 6.41 8.71 -0.02
CA LEU A 45 6.00 10.08 -0.34
C LEU A 45 7.12 10.79 -1.12
N GLN A 46 6.76 11.53 -2.17
CA GLN A 46 7.73 12.28 -2.97
C GLN A 46 8.20 13.58 -2.32
N GLN A 47 7.34 14.21 -1.53
CA GLN A 47 7.70 15.46 -0.92
C GLN A 47 8.81 15.24 0.11
N LYS A 48 9.90 15.99 -0.05
CA LYS A 48 11.01 15.98 0.91
C LYS A 48 10.55 16.36 2.32
N TYR A 49 9.49 17.17 2.43
CA TYR A 49 8.85 17.56 3.67
C TYR A 49 7.33 17.42 3.49
N PRO A 50 6.78 16.21 3.68
CA PRO A 50 5.33 16.05 3.64
C PRO A 50 4.70 16.90 4.74
N THR A 51 3.53 17.46 4.46
CA THR A 51 2.76 18.15 5.48
C THR A 51 2.44 17.20 6.64
N PHE A 52 2.17 17.76 7.82
CA PHE A 52 1.72 16.95 8.97
C PHE A 52 0.51 16.08 8.61
N GLY A 53 -0.43 16.64 7.85
CA GLY A 53 -1.61 15.92 7.36
C GLY A 53 -1.26 14.71 6.47
N GLU A 54 -0.30 14.87 5.55
CA GLU A 54 0.14 13.76 4.69
C GLU A 54 0.85 12.66 5.48
N SER A 55 1.72 13.04 6.42
CA SER A 55 2.39 12.08 7.32
C SER A 55 1.39 11.30 8.17
N VAL A 56 0.38 11.98 8.74
CA VAL A 56 -0.70 11.35 9.51
C VAL A 56 -1.54 10.44 8.61
N GLN A 57 -1.92 10.89 7.42
CA GLN A 57 -2.71 10.09 6.49
C GLN A 57 -1.98 8.80 6.10
N PHE A 58 -0.68 8.88 5.85
CA PHE A 58 0.14 7.73 5.49
C PHE A 58 0.28 6.72 6.65
N ARG A 59 0.48 7.22 7.87
CA ARG A 59 0.46 6.39 9.09
C ARG A 59 -0.91 5.76 9.32
N ASN A 60 -2.00 6.49 9.06
CA ASN A 60 -3.36 5.97 9.17
C ASN A 60 -3.62 4.86 8.15
N GLN A 61 -3.16 5.02 6.90
CA GLN A 61 -3.23 3.96 5.88
C GLN A 61 -2.55 2.67 6.37
N TYR A 62 -1.33 2.79 6.93
CA TYR A 62 -0.64 1.65 7.54
C TYR A 62 -1.44 1.05 8.70
N ALA A 63 -1.89 1.86 9.66
CA ALA A 63 -2.58 1.38 10.85
C ALA A 63 -3.90 0.67 10.54
N ILE A 64 -4.65 1.17 9.55
CA ILE A 64 -5.91 0.55 9.09
C ILE A 64 -5.60 -0.75 8.36
N ALA A 65 -4.71 -0.71 7.37
CA ALA A 65 -4.44 -1.88 6.52
C ALA A 65 -3.75 -3.02 7.27
N LYS A 66 -2.88 -2.71 8.25
CA LYS A 66 -2.20 -3.73 9.06
C LYS A 66 -3.15 -4.60 9.89
N ASN A 67 -4.27 -4.02 10.33
CA ASN A 67 -5.23 -4.70 11.20
C ASN A 67 -6.45 -5.24 10.42
N LEU A 68 -6.35 -5.32 9.10
CA LEU A 68 -7.45 -5.72 8.24
C LEU A 68 -7.19 -7.12 7.67
N PRO A 69 -7.64 -8.22 8.32
CA PRO A 69 -7.42 -9.59 7.87
C PRO A 69 -8.42 -10.00 6.78
N LEU A 70 -8.55 -9.18 5.73
CA LEU A 70 -9.47 -9.45 4.63
C LEU A 70 -8.70 -10.00 3.42
N ALA A 71 -9.20 -11.10 2.87
CA ALA A 71 -8.68 -11.66 1.64
C ALA A 71 -8.86 -10.64 0.49
N GLY A 72 -7.87 -10.53 -0.38
CA GLY A 72 -7.89 -9.54 -1.47
C GLY A 72 -7.46 -8.12 -1.06
N ILE A 73 -7.23 -7.85 0.23
CA ILE A 73 -6.57 -6.60 0.67
C ILE A 73 -5.14 -6.88 1.12
N ILE A 74 -4.26 -6.07 0.56
CA ILE A 74 -2.84 -6.06 0.82
C ILE A 74 -2.58 -5.62 2.25
N GLN A 75 -1.95 -6.50 3.04
CA GLN A 75 -1.46 -6.14 4.36
C GLN A 75 -0.04 -5.58 4.25
N PRO A 76 0.23 -4.39 4.81
CA PRO A 76 1.58 -3.87 4.89
C PRO A 76 2.40 -4.66 5.90
N LEU A 77 3.68 -4.88 5.57
CA LEU A 77 4.66 -5.55 6.42
C LEU A 77 5.17 -4.58 7.50
N SER A 78 5.58 -3.38 7.09
CA SER A 78 6.13 -2.37 7.98
C SER A 78 5.92 -0.94 7.46
N LEU A 79 6.16 0.00 8.37
CA LEU A 79 6.22 1.44 8.08
C LEU A 79 7.61 1.93 8.51
N GLU A 80 8.49 2.15 7.55
CA GLU A 80 9.89 2.54 7.78
C GLU A 80 10.04 4.06 7.70
N GLN A 81 11.03 4.60 8.42
CA GLN A 81 11.40 6.00 8.27
C GLN A 81 12.19 6.20 6.97
N PHE A 82 11.79 7.20 6.18
CA PHE A 82 12.46 7.52 4.91
C PHE A 82 12.52 9.03 4.71
N GLY A 83 13.72 9.60 4.79
CA GLY A 83 13.91 11.05 4.80
C GLY A 83 13.13 11.71 5.96
N ASN A 84 12.29 12.71 5.64
CA ASN A 84 11.40 13.36 6.61
C ASN A 84 9.97 12.79 6.59
N GLY A 85 9.77 11.64 5.94
CA GLY A 85 8.48 10.97 5.83
C GLY A 85 8.60 9.48 6.14
N TYR A 86 7.73 8.70 5.50
CA TYR A 86 7.64 7.26 5.70
C TYR A 86 7.69 6.51 4.38
N ALA A 87 8.17 5.27 4.46
CA ALA A 87 8.07 4.25 3.42
C ALA A 87 7.14 3.14 3.92
N LEU A 88 6.08 2.88 3.16
CA LEU A 88 5.16 1.77 3.42
C LEU A 88 5.66 0.55 2.67
N VAL A 89 6.02 -0.50 3.41
CA VAL A 89 6.54 -1.76 2.86
C VAL A 89 5.41 -2.78 2.85
N MET A 90 5.24 -3.44 1.72
CA MET A 90 4.22 -4.46 1.50
C MET A 90 4.84 -5.68 0.83
N ALA A 91 4.27 -6.87 1.03
CA ALA A 91 4.69 -8.03 0.28
C ALA A 91 4.44 -7.82 -1.22
N ASP A 92 5.32 -8.34 -2.07
CA ASP A 92 5.08 -8.41 -3.50
C ASP A 92 4.50 -9.79 -3.85
N TRP A 93 3.25 -9.84 -4.33
CA TRP A 93 2.63 -11.07 -4.83
C TRP A 93 2.71 -11.20 -6.36
N GLY A 94 3.48 -10.35 -7.04
CA GLY A 94 3.59 -10.33 -8.49
C GLY A 94 2.34 -9.80 -9.20
N GLY A 95 1.47 -9.10 -8.48
CA GLY A 95 0.27 -8.49 -9.04
C GLY A 95 0.60 -7.26 -9.90
N ILE A 96 -0.13 -7.07 -11.00
CA ILE A 96 -0.06 -5.86 -11.81
C ILE A 96 -1.27 -4.96 -11.55
N SER A 97 -1.16 -3.67 -11.90
CA SER A 97 -2.29 -2.76 -11.80
C SER A 97 -3.42 -3.18 -12.75
N LEU A 98 -4.67 -2.95 -12.37
CA LEU A 98 -5.82 -3.24 -13.24
C LEU A 98 -5.74 -2.46 -14.56
N GLU A 99 -5.20 -1.23 -14.54
CA GLU A 99 -4.93 -0.45 -15.75
C GLU A 99 -3.95 -1.19 -16.68
N THR A 100 -2.84 -1.69 -16.15
CA THR A 100 -1.87 -2.48 -16.90
C THR A 100 -2.48 -3.77 -17.43
N TYR A 101 -3.28 -4.46 -16.63
CA TYR A 101 -3.96 -5.70 -17.04
C TYR A 101 -4.91 -5.46 -18.22
N ILE A 102 -5.74 -4.42 -18.16
CA ILE A 102 -6.67 -4.04 -19.23
C ILE A 102 -5.91 -3.64 -20.52
N GLN A 103 -4.75 -2.98 -20.39
CA GLN A 103 -3.92 -2.62 -21.54
C GLN A 103 -3.27 -3.83 -22.21
N GLN A 104 -2.90 -4.85 -21.44
CA GLN A 104 -2.28 -6.08 -21.95
C GLN A 104 -3.30 -7.06 -22.52
N GLN A 105 -4.50 -7.11 -21.94
CA GLN A 105 -5.54 -8.05 -22.31
C GLN A 105 -6.91 -7.36 -22.34
N PRO A 106 -7.55 -7.23 -23.52
CA PRO A 106 -8.93 -6.76 -23.61
C PRO A 106 -9.84 -7.70 -22.82
N LEU A 107 -10.63 -7.13 -21.92
CA LEU A 107 -11.57 -7.89 -21.10
C LEU A 107 -12.91 -8.01 -21.81
N ASP A 108 -13.50 -9.20 -21.76
CA ASP A 108 -14.89 -9.36 -22.17
C ASP A 108 -15.86 -8.94 -21.05
N ILE A 109 -17.16 -8.97 -21.33
CA ILE A 109 -18.15 -8.55 -20.34
C ILE A 109 -18.21 -9.48 -19.13
N ALA A 110 -17.88 -10.77 -19.31
CA ALA A 110 -17.87 -11.73 -18.22
C ALA A 110 -16.68 -11.47 -17.27
N ASP A 111 -15.50 -11.19 -17.82
CA ASP A 111 -14.31 -10.78 -17.06
C ASP A 111 -14.58 -9.51 -16.25
N ILE A 112 -15.18 -8.49 -16.88
CA ILE A 112 -15.50 -7.22 -16.23
C ILE A 112 -16.47 -7.43 -15.07
N LEU A 113 -17.54 -8.20 -15.29
CA LEU A 113 -18.52 -8.50 -14.24
C LEU A 113 -17.89 -9.32 -13.11
N GLY A 114 -17.02 -10.28 -13.43
CA GLY A 114 -16.30 -11.07 -12.45
C GLY A 114 -15.40 -10.21 -11.54
N ILE A 115 -14.68 -9.24 -12.12
CA ILE A 115 -13.87 -8.28 -11.36
C ILE A 115 -14.76 -7.36 -10.53
N ALA A 116 -15.87 -6.86 -11.10
CA ALA A 116 -16.78 -5.95 -10.41
C ALA A 116 -17.43 -6.61 -9.17
N ILE A 117 -17.81 -7.89 -9.27
CA ILE A 117 -18.35 -8.66 -8.14
C ILE A 117 -17.29 -8.81 -7.05
N GLN A 118 -16.08 -9.24 -7.40
CA GLN A 118 -14.98 -9.37 -6.43
C GLN A 118 -14.68 -8.06 -5.70
N LEU A 119 -14.66 -6.94 -6.42
CA LEU A 119 -14.46 -5.62 -5.81
C LEU A 119 -15.63 -5.23 -4.90
N ALA A 120 -16.87 -5.53 -5.30
CA ALA A 120 -18.05 -5.27 -4.48
C ALA A 120 -18.04 -6.07 -3.18
N ASP A 121 -17.62 -7.34 -3.23
CA ASP A 121 -17.51 -8.22 -2.06
C ASP A 121 -16.44 -7.71 -1.09
N ILE A 122 -15.24 -7.37 -1.58
CA ILE A 122 -14.17 -6.78 -0.77
C ILE A 122 -14.64 -5.48 -0.09
N LEU A 123 -15.35 -4.62 -0.82
CA LEU A 123 -15.90 -3.38 -0.25
C LEU A 123 -16.99 -3.64 0.79
N HIS A 124 -17.81 -4.67 0.60
CA HIS A 124 -18.83 -5.09 1.55
C HIS A 124 -18.20 -5.54 2.87
N GLU A 125 -17.21 -6.44 2.78
CA GLU A 125 -16.45 -6.94 3.94
C GLU A 125 -15.74 -5.81 4.69
N LEU A 126 -15.08 -4.91 3.95
CA LEU A 126 -14.40 -3.75 4.54
C LEU A 126 -15.38 -2.87 5.34
N ARG A 127 -16.55 -2.58 4.78
CA ARG A 127 -17.57 -1.77 5.44
C ARG A 127 -18.07 -2.43 6.72
N ASP A 128 -18.30 -3.74 6.70
CA ASP A 128 -18.83 -4.44 7.87
C ASP A 128 -17.77 -4.58 8.96
N PHE A 129 -16.50 -4.79 8.58
CA PHE A 129 -15.38 -4.70 9.51
C PHE A 129 -15.30 -3.32 10.18
N GLN A 130 -15.47 -2.23 9.43
CA GLN A 130 -15.47 -0.88 9.99
C GLN A 130 -16.62 -0.66 10.99
N LYS A 131 -17.84 -1.14 10.68
CA LYS A 131 -18.99 -1.04 11.59
C LYS A 131 -18.74 -1.78 12.91
N ILE A 132 -18.23 -3.02 12.84
CA ILE A 132 -17.93 -3.83 14.03
C ILE A 132 -16.89 -3.13 14.90
N ASN A 133 -15.79 -2.65 14.30
CA ASN A 133 -14.75 -1.93 15.04
C ASN A 133 -15.27 -0.62 15.66
N TYR A 134 -16.13 0.11 14.94
CA TYR A 134 -16.75 1.32 15.47
C TYR A 134 -17.66 1.00 16.67
N SER A 135 -18.43 -0.09 16.61
CA SER A 135 -19.28 -0.55 17.73
C SER A 135 -18.44 -0.89 18.96
N ILE A 136 -17.40 -1.71 18.82
CA ILE A 136 -16.52 -2.11 19.93
C ILE A 136 -15.85 -0.87 20.55
N ASN A 137 -15.40 0.08 19.72
CA ASN A 137 -14.77 1.29 20.22
C ASN A 137 -15.76 2.21 20.96
N ASN A 138 -17.03 2.23 20.54
CA ASN A 138 -18.06 3.05 21.19
C ASN A 138 -18.56 2.43 22.51
N ASP A 139 -18.64 1.10 22.59
CA ASP A 139 -19.01 0.39 23.83
C ASP A 139 -17.94 0.53 24.93
N ASN A 140 -16.66 0.68 24.54
CA ASN A 140 -15.56 0.93 25.48
C ASN A 140 -15.59 2.33 26.13
N HIS A 141 -16.44 3.25 25.65
CA HIS A 141 -16.52 4.62 26.16
C HIS A 141 -17.54 4.82 27.30
N PHE A 142 -18.30 3.79 27.69
CA PHE A 142 -19.41 3.88 28.66
C PHE A 142 -19.11 3.35 30.08
N GLN A 143 -17.87 2.98 30.43
CA GLN A 143 -17.52 2.41 31.76
C GLN A 143 -16.61 3.32 32.60
N ARG A 144 -16.85 4.64 32.61
CA ARG A 144 -16.35 5.54 33.66
C ARG A 144 -17.42 6.52 34.09
N GLY A 145 -18.24 6.08 35.05
CA GLY A 145 -19.17 6.87 35.84
C GLY A 145 -19.24 6.25 37.22
#